data_AF-A0A1V6THE7-F1
#
_entry.id   AF-A0A1V6THE7-F1
#
_cell.length_a   1.000
_cell.length_b   1.000
_cell.length_c   1.000
_cell.angle_alpha   90.00
_cell.angle_beta   90.00
_cell.angle_gamma   90.00
#
_symmetry.space_group_name_H-M   'P 1'
#
loop_
_entity.id
_entity.type
_entity.pdbx_description
1 polymer ?
#
loop_
_entity_poly.entity_id
_entity_poly.type
_entity_poly.pdbx_seq_one_letter_code
_entity_poly.pdbx_strand_id
1 'polypeptide(L)'
;MKFSLLTFTAIVPLVSAHFKLMYPTSRGFDEDTMTNFPCGGMSQSSGRTKLPLSGGSFPVALEMHHAQTAVEVLLALGNDPGDNFNIVLSPTFKVSGLGEFCLPHVEINQELIGRNLTDGMNATIQVQTNGDPSGGLYACSDIQFSSDVTYQTPSACTNNTNLVATAFPKDSAARNANESTSEGQAQSGSSSSSTSKGAAVPMQTAAWGVIGAALVGGIAAL
;
A
#
# COMPACT_ATOMS: atom_id res chain seq x y z
N MET A 1 8.90 -57.74 12.59
CA MET A 1 7.83 -56.92 11.97
C MET A 1 8.36 -55.49 11.89
N LYS A 2 8.66 -54.98 10.68
CA LYS A 2 9.20 -53.62 10.49
C LYS A 2 8.04 -52.71 10.09
N PHE A 3 7.61 -51.84 10.99
CA PHE A 3 6.63 -50.80 10.69
C PHE A 3 7.34 -49.69 9.89
N SER A 4 7.01 -49.58 8.61
CA SER A 4 7.43 -48.46 7.78
C SER A 4 6.55 -47.26 8.13
N LEU A 5 7.13 -46.27 8.82
CA LEU A 5 6.49 -44.98 9.09
C LEU A 5 6.41 -44.20 7.78
N LEU A 6 5.24 -44.18 7.16
CA LEU A 6 4.91 -43.24 6.08
C LEU A 6 4.80 -41.83 6.68
N THR A 7 5.85 -41.02 6.50
CA THR A 7 5.81 -39.59 6.77
C THR A 7 4.87 -38.92 5.77
N PHE A 8 3.68 -38.55 6.22
CA PHE A 8 2.73 -37.72 5.48
C PHE A 8 3.24 -36.28 5.50
N THR A 9 3.87 -35.82 4.43
CA THR A 9 4.19 -34.40 4.25
C THR A 9 2.89 -33.65 3.97
N ALA A 10 2.38 -32.92 4.96
CA ALA A 10 1.20 -32.09 4.80
C ALA A 10 1.48 -30.97 3.81
N ILE A 11 0.81 -31.01 2.65
CA ILE A 11 0.78 -29.88 1.71
C ILE A 11 -0.18 -28.86 2.30
N VAL A 12 0.34 -27.81 2.93
CA VAL A 12 -0.47 -26.70 3.43
C VAL A 12 -0.83 -25.85 2.21
N PRO A 13 -2.13 -25.67 1.87
CA PRO A 13 -2.50 -24.73 0.83
C PRO A 13 -2.08 -23.32 1.26
N LEU A 14 -1.34 -22.63 0.42
CA LEU A 14 -1.10 -21.19 0.56
C LEU A 14 -2.43 -20.49 0.28
N VAL A 15 -3.20 -20.21 1.32
CA VAL A 15 -4.40 -19.38 1.21
C VAL A 15 -3.93 -17.94 1.24
N SER A 16 -3.85 -17.31 0.08
CA SER A 16 -3.49 -15.88 -0.02
C SER A 16 -4.65 -15.00 0.45
N ALA A 17 -4.33 -13.92 1.18
CA ALA A 17 -5.29 -13.01 1.78
C ALA A 17 -5.83 -11.95 0.80
N HIS A 18 -6.35 -12.38 -0.36
CA HIS A 18 -6.77 -11.49 -1.44
C HIS A 18 -7.85 -10.47 -1.04
N PHE A 19 -7.89 -9.37 -1.77
CA PHE A 19 -8.93 -8.34 -1.67
C PHE A 19 -9.09 -7.63 -3.01
N LYS A 20 -10.21 -6.92 -3.20
CA LYS A 20 -10.40 -6.02 -4.35
C LYS A 20 -10.58 -4.59 -3.87
N LEU A 21 -10.01 -3.65 -4.61
CA LEU A 21 -10.32 -2.22 -4.49
C LEU A 21 -11.52 -1.90 -5.40
N MET A 22 -12.67 -1.60 -4.79
CA MET A 22 -13.94 -1.37 -5.50
C MET A 22 -14.19 0.10 -5.78
N TYR A 23 -13.78 0.98 -4.85
CA TYR A 23 -13.81 2.42 -5.04
C TYR A 23 -12.67 3.10 -4.26
N PRO A 24 -12.01 4.13 -4.82
CA PRO A 24 -12.09 4.60 -6.20
C PRO A 24 -11.74 3.50 -7.22
N THR A 25 -12.11 3.66 -8.49
CA THR A 25 -12.04 2.55 -9.47
C THR A 25 -10.62 2.01 -9.59
N SER A 26 -10.42 0.71 -9.29
CA SER A 26 -9.11 0.08 -9.38
C SER A 26 -8.56 0.06 -10.80
N ARG A 27 -7.23 0.08 -10.95
CA ARG A 27 -6.52 -0.24 -12.20
C ARG A 27 -6.86 -1.64 -12.72
N GLY A 28 -7.31 -2.52 -11.84
CA GLY A 28 -7.84 -3.84 -12.16
C GLY A 28 -7.67 -4.81 -11.01
N PHE A 29 -7.79 -6.10 -11.29
CA PHE A 29 -7.63 -7.17 -10.32
C PHE A 29 -7.13 -8.43 -11.02
N ASP A 30 -6.01 -8.96 -10.53
CA ASP A 30 -5.43 -10.24 -10.95
C ASP A 30 -4.71 -10.83 -9.72
N GLU A 31 -5.28 -11.91 -9.18
CA GLU A 31 -4.80 -12.58 -7.95
C GLU A 31 -3.34 -13.02 -8.06
N ASP A 32 -2.91 -13.44 -9.26
CA ASP A 32 -1.57 -13.95 -9.49
C ASP A 32 -0.51 -12.85 -9.42
N THR A 33 -0.90 -11.60 -9.71
CA THR A 33 0.02 -10.46 -9.75
C THR A 33 -0.14 -9.49 -8.59
N MET A 34 -1.12 -9.70 -7.69
CA MET A 34 -1.37 -8.81 -6.54
C MET A 34 -0.14 -8.60 -5.63
N THR A 35 0.78 -9.56 -5.59
CA THR A 35 2.04 -9.46 -4.83
C THR A 35 3.08 -8.53 -5.49
N ASN A 36 2.87 -8.13 -6.75
CA ASN A 36 3.77 -7.25 -7.47
C ASN A 36 3.54 -5.79 -7.06
N PHE A 37 4.39 -5.31 -6.17
CA PHE A 37 4.45 -3.90 -5.80
C PHE A 37 4.75 -3.01 -7.03
N PRO A 38 4.13 -1.83 -7.17
CA PRO A 38 3.24 -1.17 -6.21
C PRO A 38 1.74 -1.38 -6.42
N CYS A 39 1.29 -1.86 -7.57
CA CYS A 39 -0.15 -1.83 -7.92
C CYS A 39 -0.69 -3.19 -8.35
N GLY A 40 -0.13 -4.27 -7.80
CA GLY A 40 -0.42 -5.63 -8.25
C GLY A 40 0.04 -5.86 -9.69
N GLY A 41 1.11 -5.18 -10.12
CA GLY A 41 1.61 -5.21 -11.51
C GLY A 41 0.73 -4.49 -12.54
N MET A 42 -0.38 -3.86 -12.12
CA MET A 42 -1.32 -3.23 -13.03
C MET A 42 -0.80 -1.88 -13.56
N SER A 43 -0.92 -1.69 -14.88
CA SER A 43 -0.60 -0.43 -15.55
C SER A 43 -1.57 0.68 -15.15
N GLN A 44 -1.13 1.93 -15.33
CA GLN A 44 -1.99 3.09 -15.07
C GLN A 44 -3.29 3.02 -15.87
N SER A 45 -4.40 3.33 -15.21
CA SER A 45 -5.71 3.37 -15.84
C SER A 45 -5.79 4.45 -16.93
N SER A 46 -6.63 4.20 -17.93
CA SER A 46 -6.90 5.16 -19.02
C SER A 46 -7.78 6.33 -18.58
N GLY A 47 -8.40 6.26 -17.39
CA GLY A 47 -9.26 7.30 -16.82
C GLY A 47 -9.15 7.35 -15.31
N ARG A 48 -9.18 8.57 -14.75
CA ARG A 48 -9.04 8.82 -13.31
C ARG A 48 -10.39 9.00 -12.66
N THR A 49 -10.60 8.37 -11.50
CA THR A 49 -11.78 8.66 -10.68
C THR A 49 -11.69 10.08 -10.14
N LYS A 50 -12.73 10.89 -10.37
CA LYS A 50 -12.81 12.25 -9.82
C LYS A 50 -13.16 12.18 -8.34
N LEU A 51 -12.35 12.78 -7.49
CA LEU A 51 -12.62 12.94 -6.07
C LEU A 51 -12.87 14.41 -5.73
N PRO A 52 -13.73 14.69 -4.74
CA PRO A 52 -14.08 16.05 -4.42
C PRO A 52 -12.87 16.81 -3.88
N LEU A 53 -12.69 18.03 -4.37
CA LEU A 53 -11.71 18.97 -3.81
C LEU A 53 -12.15 19.52 -2.44
N SER A 54 -13.46 19.52 -2.18
CA SER A 54 -14.07 19.99 -0.94
C SER A 54 -14.48 18.82 -0.03
N GLY A 55 -14.71 19.10 1.26
CA GLY A 55 -15.19 18.11 2.23
C GLY A 55 -14.09 17.30 2.94
N GLY A 56 -12.84 17.38 2.49
CA GLY A 56 -11.67 16.87 3.22
C GLY A 56 -11.62 15.36 3.44
N SER A 57 -12.47 14.59 2.75
CA SER A 57 -12.47 13.13 2.79
C SER A 57 -13.16 12.53 1.57
N PHE A 58 -12.92 11.24 1.34
CA PHE A 58 -13.60 10.45 0.32
C PHE A 58 -13.73 8.99 0.77
N PRO A 59 -14.68 8.22 0.21
CA PRO A 59 -14.82 6.82 0.58
C PRO A 59 -13.75 5.95 -0.09
N VAL A 60 -13.34 4.89 0.60
CA VAL A 60 -12.57 3.77 0.03
C VAL A 60 -13.34 2.48 0.31
N ALA A 61 -13.73 1.78 -0.75
CA ALA A 61 -14.49 0.54 -0.68
C ALA A 61 -13.66 -0.64 -1.15
N LEU A 62 -13.65 -1.72 -0.36
CA LEU A 62 -12.93 -2.95 -0.58
C LEU A 62 -13.89 -4.15 -0.57
N GLU A 63 -13.49 -5.23 -1.24
CA GLU A 63 -14.09 -6.55 -1.09
C GLU A 63 -13.04 -7.49 -0.48
N MET A 64 -13.27 -7.95 0.75
CA MET A 64 -12.30 -8.73 1.53
C MET A 64 -12.51 -10.23 1.30
N HIS A 65 -11.48 -10.95 0.87
CA HIS A 65 -11.55 -12.41 0.64
C HIS A 65 -10.77 -13.22 1.68
N HIS A 66 -10.32 -12.58 2.76
CA HIS A 66 -9.65 -13.23 3.87
C HIS A 66 -10.35 -12.99 5.20
N ALA A 67 -10.23 -13.94 6.13
CA ALA A 67 -10.90 -13.85 7.42
C ALA A 67 -10.36 -12.70 8.29
N GLN A 68 -9.06 -12.43 8.21
CA GLN A 68 -8.39 -11.35 8.92
C GLN A 68 -7.29 -10.75 8.06
N THR A 69 -7.22 -9.42 8.01
CA THR A 69 -6.28 -8.70 7.15
C THR A 69 -5.84 -7.41 7.84
N ALA A 70 -4.55 -7.14 7.85
CA ALA A 70 -4.01 -5.81 8.10
C ALA A 70 -4.13 -5.00 6.80
N VAL A 71 -4.77 -3.83 6.87
CA VAL A 71 -5.07 -2.96 5.73
C VAL A 71 -4.48 -1.58 6.00
N GLU A 72 -3.94 -0.95 4.97
CA GLU A 72 -3.38 0.39 4.97
C GLU A 72 -3.78 1.12 3.68
N VAL A 73 -4.03 2.42 3.78
CA VAL A 73 -4.35 3.27 2.61
C VAL A 73 -3.30 4.34 2.47
N LEU A 74 -2.61 4.32 1.34
CA LEU A 74 -1.52 5.22 0.99
C LEU A 74 -1.89 6.07 -0.23
N LEU A 75 -1.19 7.18 -0.39
CA LEU A 75 -1.33 8.10 -1.51
C LEU A 75 0.05 8.46 -2.06
N ALA A 76 0.13 8.53 -3.38
CA ALA A 76 1.23 9.14 -4.09
C ALA A 76 0.70 10.25 -5.00
N LEU A 77 1.38 11.40 -5.04
CA LEU A 77 0.93 12.53 -5.85
C LEU A 77 1.62 12.55 -7.22
N GLY A 78 0.90 12.94 -8.25
CA GLY A 78 1.42 13.04 -9.62
C GLY A 78 0.65 12.18 -10.61
N ASN A 79 1.13 12.20 -11.87
CA ASN A 79 0.55 11.42 -12.94
C ASN A 79 0.98 9.96 -12.87
N ASP A 80 2.28 9.74 -12.75
CA ASP A 80 2.87 8.40 -12.69
C ASP A 80 3.87 8.39 -11.53
N PRO A 81 3.41 8.09 -10.30
CA PRO A 81 4.25 8.21 -9.12
C PRO A 81 5.27 7.07 -8.95
N GLY A 82 5.26 6.04 -9.81
CA GLY A 82 6.08 4.85 -9.62
C GLY A 82 5.79 4.19 -8.27
N ASP A 83 6.81 4.08 -7.42
CA ASP A 83 6.79 3.50 -6.08
C ASP A 83 6.61 4.53 -4.93
N ASN A 84 6.41 5.81 -5.23
CA ASN A 84 6.46 6.90 -4.24
C ASN A 84 5.19 7.06 -3.38
N PHE A 85 4.68 5.99 -2.78
CA PHE A 85 3.54 5.99 -1.87
C PHE A 85 3.96 6.36 -0.45
N ASN A 86 4.20 7.66 -0.22
CA ASN A 86 4.78 8.19 1.02
C ASN A 86 3.80 8.96 1.91
N ILE A 87 2.54 9.10 1.49
CA ILE A 87 1.49 9.77 2.26
C ILE A 87 0.55 8.71 2.82
N VAL A 88 0.48 8.60 4.15
CA VAL A 88 -0.43 7.68 4.84
C VAL A 88 -1.79 8.36 5.01
N LEU A 89 -2.81 7.87 4.30
CA LEU A 89 -4.19 8.35 4.45
C LEU A 89 -4.94 7.61 5.55
N SER A 90 -4.69 6.30 5.69
CA SER A 90 -5.17 5.49 6.80
C SER A 90 -4.02 4.62 7.29
N PRO A 91 -3.53 4.84 8.53
CA PRO A 91 -2.54 3.97 9.16
C PRO A 91 -3.04 2.53 9.22
N THR A 92 -2.13 1.57 9.36
CA THR A 92 -2.46 0.15 9.35
C THR A 92 -3.45 -0.21 10.45
N PHE A 93 -4.50 -0.95 10.07
CA PHE A 93 -5.57 -1.41 10.95
C PHE A 93 -6.00 -2.83 10.59
N LYS A 94 -6.68 -3.52 11.51
CA LYS A 94 -7.23 -4.84 11.25
C LYS A 94 -8.62 -4.74 10.63
N VAL A 95 -8.88 -5.54 9.61
CA VAL A 95 -10.21 -5.95 9.18
C VAL A 95 -10.41 -7.42 9.53
N SER A 96 -11.57 -7.78 10.07
CA SER A 96 -11.97 -9.15 10.35
C SER A 96 -13.35 -9.41 9.75
N GLY A 97 -13.47 -10.41 8.89
CA GLY A 97 -14.68 -10.74 8.13
C GLY A 97 -14.48 -10.66 6.62
N LEU A 98 -15.43 -11.24 5.89
CA LEU A 98 -15.41 -11.37 4.43
C LEU A 98 -16.44 -10.45 3.76
N GLY A 99 -16.16 -10.11 2.51
CA GLY A 99 -17.01 -9.34 1.61
C GLY A 99 -16.82 -7.83 1.75
N GLU A 100 -17.90 -7.09 1.53
CA GLU A 100 -17.88 -5.65 1.36
C GLU A 100 -17.47 -4.92 2.63
N PHE A 101 -16.45 -4.08 2.50
CA PHE A 101 -15.95 -3.20 3.54
C PHE A 101 -15.77 -1.79 2.98
N CYS A 102 -16.20 -0.79 3.72
CA CYS A 102 -15.99 0.60 3.38
C CYS A 102 -15.43 1.42 4.54
N LEU A 103 -14.41 2.20 4.22
CA LEU A 103 -14.01 3.40 4.95
C LEU A 103 -14.77 4.59 4.33
N PRO A 104 -15.87 5.08 4.92
CA PRO A 104 -16.68 6.12 4.30
C PRO A 104 -15.95 7.47 4.22
N HIS A 105 -15.04 7.72 5.16
CA HIS A 105 -14.29 8.97 5.28
C HIS A 105 -12.81 8.68 5.46
N VAL A 106 -12.10 8.47 4.35
CA VAL A 106 -10.63 8.56 4.34
C VAL A 106 -10.26 10.02 4.24
N GLU A 107 -9.68 10.55 5.31
CA GLU A 107 -9.34 11.97 5.42
C GLU A 107 -8.20 12.36 4.46
N ILE A 108 -8.33 13.56 3.90
CA ILE A 108 -7.26 14.18 3.13
C ILE A 108 -7.29 15.69 3.36
N ASN A 109 -6.14 16.23 3.74
CA ASN A 109 -5.98 17.64 4.02
C ASN A 109 -4.57 18.11 3.68
N GLN A 110 -4.36 19.42 3.73
CA GLN A 110 -3.09 20.07 3.39
C GLN A 110 -1.94 19.63 4.30
N GLU A 111 -2.21 19.38 5.58
CA GLU A 111 -1.18 18.96 6.56
C GLU A 111 -0.66 17.56 6.22
N LEU A 112 -1.57 16.64 5.86
CA LEU A 112 -1.23 15.28 5.44
C LEU A 112 -0.43 15.24 4.14
N ILE A 113 -0.84 16.02 3.13
CA ILE A 113 -0.19 15.97 1.81
C ILE A 113 0.97 16.95 1.64
N GLY A 114 1.20 17.84 2.62
CA GLY A 114 2.26 18.85 2.64
C GLY A 114 2.06 20.03 1.67
N ARG A 115 0.88 20.19 1.06
CA ARG A 115 0.54 21.28 0.13
C ARG A 115 -0.96 21.46 -0.05
N ASN A 116 -1.39 22.56 -0.69
CA ASN A 116 -2.80 22.76 -1.01
C ASN A 116 -3.25 21.75 -2.06
N LEU A 117 -4.43 21.15 -1.87
CA LEU A 117 -5.14 20.47 -2.96
C LEU A 117 -5.56 21.51 -4.00
N THR A 118 -5.42 21.17 -5.27
CA THR A 118 -5.82 22.03 -6.39
C THR A 118 -6.69 21.24 -7.35
N ASP A 119 -7.62 21.91 -8.00
CA ASP A 119 -8.39 21.32 -9.10
C ASP A 119 -7.44 20.79 -10.19
N GLY A 120 -7.75 19.61 -10.72
CA GLY A 120 -6.92 18.91 -11.69
C GLY A 120 -5.71 18.17 -11.10
N MET A 121 -5.47 18.24 -9.79
CA MET A 121 -4.34 17.55 -9.17
C MET A 121 -4.52 16.03 -9.28
N ASN A 122 -3.60 15.39 -9.97
CA ASN A 122 -3.55 13.94 -10.12
C ASN A 122 -2.81 13.29 -8.96
N ALA A 123 -3.29 12.13 -8.56
CA ALA A 123 -2.67 11.26 -7.56
C ALA A 123 -3.06 9.80 -7.82
N THR A 124 -2.42 8.89 -7.09
CA THR A 124 -2.75 7.46 -7.09
C THR A 124 -2.90 7.02 -5.65
N ILE A 125 -4.03 6.40 -5.33
CA ILE A 125 -4.27 5.73 -4.05
C ILE A 125 -3.74 4.31 -4.18
N GLN A 126 -3.04 3.83 -3.17
CA GLN A 126 -2.70 2.42 -3.01
C GLN A 126 -3.40 1.91 -1.75
N VAL A 127 -4.11 0.81 -1.90
CA VAL A 127 -4.51 -0.02 -0.76
C VAL A 127 -3.51 -1.15 -0.68
N GLN A 128 -2.92 -1.28 0.49
CA GLN A 128 -1.90 -2.27 0.80
C GLN A 128 -2.44 -3.17 1.91
N THR A 129 -2.25 -4.47 1.78
CA THR A 129 -2.56 -5.44 2.83
C THR A 129 -1.38 -6.34 3.14
N ASN A 130 -1.43 -7.03 4.27
CA ASN A 130 -0.57 -8.19 4.46
C ASN A 130 -0.93 -9.30 3.46
N GLY A 131 0.08 -10.05 3.04
CA GLY A 131 -0.08 -11.38 2.47
C GLY A 131 -0.21 -12.42 3.58
N ASP A 132 -0.75 -13.58 3.23
CA ASP A 132 -0.78 -14.77 4.09
C ASP A 132 -0.01 -15.89 3.36
N PRO A 133 1.08 -16.43 3.93
CA PRO A 133 1.59 -16.18 5.29
C PRO A 133 2.52 -14.96 5.43
N SER A 134 3.04 -14.41 4.33
CA SER A 134 4.05 -13.33 4.36
C SER A 134 3.97 -12.40 3.16
N GLY A 135 4.56 -11.20 3.28
CA GLY A 135 4.61 -10.20 2.21
C GLY A 135 3.38 -9.31 2.21
N GLY A 136 3.06 -8.71 1.07
CA GLY A 136 1.90 -7.84 0.90
C GLY A 136 1.20 -8.01 -0.43
N LEU A 137 -0.04 -7.54 -0.47
CA LEU A 137 -0.87 -7.47 -1.67
C LEU A 137 -1.24 -6.01 -1.92
N TYR A 138 -1.31 -5.64 -3.19
CA TYR A 138 -1.41 -4.25 -3.58
C TYR A 138 -2.49 -4.03 -4.64
N ALA A 139 -3.30 -3.00 -4.46
CA ALA A 139 -4.24 -2.51 -5.46
C ALA A 139 -4.19 -0.99 -5.52
N CYS A 140 -4.28 -0.42 -6.72
CA CYS A 140 -4.21 1.02 -6.91
C CYS A 140 -5.41 1.57 -7.65
N SER A 141 -5.75 2.83 -7.35
CA SER A 141 -6.70 3.62 -8.14
C SER A 141 -6.07 4.96 -8.51
N ASP A 142 -6.16 5.34 -9.78
CA ASP A 142 -5.73 6.66 -10.22
C ASP A 142 -6.88 7.66 -10.06
N ILE A 143 -6.59 8.76 -9.39
CA ILE A 143 -7.58 9.78 -9.05
C ILE A 143 -7.17 11.15 -9.59
N GLN A 144 -8.16 12.04 -9.65
CA GLN A 144 -7.94 13.46 -9.83
C GLN A 144 -8.86 14.25 -8.90
N PHE A 145 -8.29 15.15 -8.12
CA PHE A 145 -9.08 16.09 -7.31
C PHE A 145 -9.77 17.08 -8.23
N SER A 146 -11.07 17.29 -8.02
CA SER A 146 -11.86 18.18 -8.86
C SER A 146 -12.87 19.00 -8.08
N SER A 147 -13.02 20.26 -8.44
CA SER A 147 -14.09 21.14 -7.95
C SER A 147 -15.47 20.80 -8.53
N ASP A 148 -15.51 20.04 -9.61
CA ASP A 148 -16.75 19.70 -10.34
C ASP A 148 -17.54 18.56 -9.69
N VAL A 149 -16.94 17.88 -8.71
CA VAL A 149 -17.57 16.78 -7.98
C VAL A 149 -17.66 17.10 -6.49
N THR A 150 -18.75 16.67 -5.87
CA THR A 150 -18.96 16.74 -4.43
C THR A 150 -18.85 15.35 -3.84
N TYR A 151 -18.69 15.26 -2.52
CA TYR A 151 -18.69 13.96 -1.83
C TYR A 151 -19.95 13.18 -2.16
N GLN A 152 -19.78 11.91 -2.55
CA GLN A 152 -20.86 10.96 -2.80
C GLN A 152 -20.45 9.62 -2.20
N THR A 153 -21.40 8.93 -1.57
CA THR A 153 -21.21 7.55 -1.13
C THR A 153 -21.50 6.63 -2.33
N PRO A 154 -20.49 5.94 -2.90
CA PRO A 154 -20.71 5.01 -4.01
C PRO A 154 -21.50 3.79 -3.52
N SER A 155 -22.23 3.13 -4.42
CA SER A 155 -22.98 1.91 -4.08
C SER A 155 -22.12 0.78 -3.53
N ALA A 156 -20.84 0.75 -3.90
CA ALA A 156 -19.85 -0.20 -3.39
C ALA A 156 -19.44 0.07 -1.93
N CYS A 157 -19.73 1.26 -1.39
CA CYS A 157 -19.38 1.62 -0.02
C CYS A 157 -20.44 1.07 0.95
N THR A 158 -20.34 -0.23 1.23
CA THR A 158 -21.19 -0.94 2.20
C THR A 158 -20.31 -1.79 3.12
N ASN A 159 -20.85 -2.16 4.28
CA ASN A 159 -20.20 -3.05 5.24
C ASN A 159 -21.06 -4.30 5.45
N ASN A 160 -20.47 -5.47 5.26
CA ASN A 160 -21.14 -6.73 5.60
C ASN A 160 -21.36 -6.86 7.11
N THR A 161 -22.43 -7.55 7.50
CA THR A 161 -22.92 -7.63 8.89
C THR A 161 -21.89 -8.13 9.91
N ASN A 162 -20.99 -9.02 9.49
CA ASN A 162 -19.98 -9.64 10.37
C ASN A 162 -18.57 -9.08 10.13
N LEU A 163 -18.46 -7.93 9.46
CA LEU A 163 -17.18 -7.31 9.16
C LEU A 163 -16.85 -6.23 10.19
N VAL A 164 -15.67 -6.33 10.79
CA VAL A 164 -15.20 -5.46 11.87
C VAL A 164 -13.85 -4.87 11.52
N ALA A 165 -13.75 -3.55 11.53
CA ALA A 165 -12.48 -2.84 11.49
C ALA A 165 -12.03 -2.48 12.92
N THR A 166 -10.75 -2.65 13.22
CA THR A 166 -10.18 -2.34 14.54
C THR A 166 -8.83 -1.67 14.36
N ALA A 167 -8.68 -0.47 14.93
CA ALA A 167 -7.42 0.23 14.94
C ALA A 167 -6.36 -0.55 15.72
N PHE A 168 -5.13 -0.57 15.21
CA PHE A 168 -4.01 -1.14 15.96
C PHE A 168 -3.47 -0.15 17.00
N PRO A 169 -2.75 -0.64 18.03
CA PRO A 169 -1.92 0.22 18.88
C PRO A 169 -0.90 0.99 18.04
N LYS A 170 -0.47 2.16 18.53
CA LYS A 170 0.37 3.12 17.79
C LYS A 170 1.55 2.48 17.04
N ASP A 171 2.34 1.63 17.71
CA ASP A 171 3.54 1.04 17.11
C ASP A 171 3.20 0.02 16.00
N SER A 172 2.09 -0.71 16.14
CA SER A 172 1.58 -1.62 15.12
C SER A 172 0.91 -0.86 13.96
N ALA A 173 0.20 0.23 14.25
CA ALA A 173 -0.44 1.06 13.22
C ALA A 173 0.57 1.83 12.36
N ALA A 174 1.76 2.12 12.91
CA ALA A 174 2.86 2.78 12.19
C ALA A 174 3.67 1.84 11.29
N ARG A 175 3.44 0.52 11.39
CA ARG A 175 4.07 -0.47 10.51
C ARG A 175 3.24 -0.60 9.24
N ASN A 176 3.90 -0.63 8.09
CA ASN A 176 3.24 -0.88 6.81
C ASN A 176 2.49 -2.23 6.83
N ALA A 177 1.31 -2.27 6.21
CA ALA A 177 0.50 -3.49 6.18
C ALA A 177 1.22 -4.68 5.52
N ASN A 178 2.03 -4.45 4.48
CA ASN A 178 2.84 -5.48 3.80
C ASN A 178 4.01 -6.04 4.63
N GLU A 179 4.28 -5.47 5.81
CA GLU A 179 5.28 -5.96 6.77
C GLU A 179 4.62 -6.46 8.07
N SER A 180 3.29 -6.46 8.12
CA SER A 180 2.49 -6.78 9.29
C SER A 180 1.82 -8.15 9.14
N THR A 181 1.61 -8.87 10.22
CA THR A 181 0.61 -9.96 10.26
C THR A 181 -0.79 -9.35 10.37
N SER A 182 -1.83 -10.17 10.23
CA SER A 182 -3.22 -9.75 10.46
C SER A 182 -3.50 -9.22 11.88
N GLU A 183 -2.60 -9.45 12.83
CA GLU A 183 -2.63 -8.99 14.22
C GLU A 183 -1.69 -7.79 14.46
N GLY A 184 -1.11 -7.22 13.41
CA GLY A 184 -0.24 -6.04 13.50
C GLY A 184 1.15 -6.33 14.07
N GLN A 185 1.57 -7.59 14.08
CA GLN A 185 2.94 -7.99 14.46
C GLN A 185 3.86 -7.91 13.24
N ALA A 186 5.17 -7.81 13.45
CA ALA A 186 6.11 -7.89 12.32
C ALA A 186 6.08 -9.29 11.68
N GLN A 187 6.06 -9.36 10.35
CA GLN A 187 6.20 -10.64 9.65
C GLN A 187 7.61 -11.22 9.79
N SER A 188 7.70 -12.54 9.89
CA SER A 188 8.97 -13.26 9.88
C SER A 188 9.54 -13.27 8.46
N GLY A 189 10.68 -12.58 8.24
CA GLY A 189 11.28 -12.44 6.92
C GLY A 189 11.23 -11.02 6.35
N SER A 190 10.53 -10.09 7.01
CA SER A 190 10.73 -8.66 6.78
C SER A 190 12.12 -8.27 7.28
N SER A 191 13.11 -8.38 6.41
CA SER A 191 14.41 -7.76 6.60
C SER A 191 14.19 -6.26 6.72
N SER A 192 14.06 -5.78 7.95
CA SER A 192 14.18 -4.38 8.29
C SER A 192 15.52 -3.87 7.74
N SER A 193 15.46 -3.09 6.67
CA SER A 193 16.57 -2.22 6.26
C SER A 193 16.70 -1.12 7.31
N SER A 194 17.24 -1.49 8.46
CA SER A 194 17.65 -0.59 9.52
C SER A 194 18.82 0.26 9.03
N THR A 195 18.54 1.32 8.27
CA THR A 195 19.53 2.36 8.01
C THR A 195 19.72 3.16 9.29
N SER A 196 20.59 2.64 10.15
CA SER A 196 21.11 3.36 11.31
C SER A 196 22.62 3.44 11.21
N LYS A 197 23.09 4.44 10.44
CA LYS A 197 24.37 5.11 10.73
C LYS A 197 24.19 6.59 10.41
N GLY A 198 24.20 7.40 11.47
CA GLY A 198 24.37 8.82 11.34
C GLY A 198 25.67 9.11 10.58
N ALA A 199 25.55 9.95 9.56
CA ALA A 199 26.66 10.66 8.98
C ALA A 199 26.22 12.12 8.91
N ALA A 200 26.88 12.96 9.70
CA ALA A 200 26.82 14.40 9.53
C ALA A 200 27.20 14.72 8.07
N VAL A 201 26.31 15.41 7.36
CA VAL A 201 26.63 15.95 6.03
C VAL A 201 27.24 17.32 6.27
N PRO A 202 28.53 17.56 5.92
CA PRO A 202 29.03 18.91 5.83
C PRO A 202 28.38 19.57 4.60
N MET A 203 27.77 20.71 4.85
CA MET A 203 27.31 21.64 3.84
C MET A 203 28.52 22.08 2.99
N GLN A 204 28.54 21.74 1.71
CA GLN A 204 29.43 22.42 0.75
C GLN A 204 28.83 22.43 -0.67
N THR A 205 28.20 23.57 -0.95
CA THR A 205 28.34 24.42 -2.12
C THR A 205 28.50 23.77 -3.50
N ALA A 206 27.53 24.11 -4.36
CA ALA A 206 27.49 23.87 -5.79
C ALA A 206 28.77 24.32 -6.53
N ALA A 207 29.23 23.50 -7.47
CA ALA A 207 29.98 23.95 -8.64
C ALA A 207 29.69 23.02 -9.82
N TRP A 208 29.25 23.63 -10.92
CA TRP A 208 29.01 23.03 -12.22
C TRP A 208 30.34 22.64 -12.90
N GLY A 209 30.37 21.54 -13.67
CA GLY A 209 31.46 21.31 -14.63
C GLY A 209 31.79 19.85 -14.99
N VAL A 210 31.17 19.36 -16.07
CA VAL A 210 31.86 18.91 -17.31
C VAL A 210 33.03 17.88 -17.23
N ILE A 211 32.82 16.74 -17.93
CA ILE A 211 33.76 15.82 -18.62
C ILE A 211 34.56 14.80 -17.78
N GLY A 212 34.57 13.54 -18.23
CA GLY A 212 35.80 12.74 -18.28
C GLY A 212 35.68 11.24 -18.02
N ALA A 213 35.96 10.44 -19.04
CA ALA A 213 36.01 8.98 -19.05
C ALA A 213 37.32 8.39 -18.44
N ALA A 214 37.39 7.04 -18.47
CA ALA A 214 38.58 6.16 -18.36
C ALA A 214 38.93 5.67 -16.93
N LEU A 215 38.80 4.38 -16.59
CA LEU A 215 39.59 3.16 -16.93
C LEU A 215 40.69 2.82 -15.90
N VAL A 216 40.62 1.56 -15.41
CA VAL A 216 41.72 0.59 -15.13
C VAL A 216 42.52 0.67 -13.82
N GLY A 217 42.61 -0.52 -13.19
CA GLY A 217 43.76 -1.03 -12.41
C GLY A 217 43.73 -0.67 -10.92
N GLY A 218 43.97 -1.55 -9.94
CA GLY A 218 44.63 -2.84 -9.93
C GLY A 218 45.62 -2.89 -8.74
N ILE A 219 45.31 -3.73 -7.74
CA ILE A 219 46.19 -4.48 -6.80
C ILE A 219 47.17 -3.74 -5.85
N ALA A 220 47.26 -4.31 -4.62
CA ALA A 220 48.35 -4.34 -3.63
C ALA A 220 48.21 -3.38 -2.42
N ALA A 221 48.62 -3.70 -1.19
CA ALA A 221 48.99 -4.93 -0.49
C ALA A 221 49.16 -4.56 0.99
N LEU A 222 48.75 -5.44 1.91
CA LEU A 222 49.35 -5.86 3.19
C LEU A 222 48.28 -6.56 4.05
#